data_AF-A0A7X7ETU2-F1
#
_entry.id   AF-A0A7X7ETU2-F1
#
_cell.length_a   1.000
_cell.length_b   1.000
_cell.length_c   1.000
_cell.angle_alpha   90.00
_cell.angle_beta   90.00
_cell.angle_gamma   90.00
#
_symmetry.space_group_name_H-M   'P 1'
#
loop_
_entity.id
_entity.type
_entity.pdbx_description
1 polymer ?
#
loop_
_entity_poly.entity_id
_entity_poly.type
_entity_poly.pdbx_seq_one_letter_code
_entity_poly.pdbx_strand_id
1 'polypeptide(L)'
;MMNYIIGAIFVVIVFSIAYAYLKPHRLHHARPLSTLALKGSYLLYLIVTLVVIYLASLSGGGVSKVFDGGEFFLFLMVIFVPTAGIFSRKMARFSGKRVRYNIIFTGVNLLMAVLALVLYRF
;
A
#
# COMPACT_ATOMS: atom_id res chain seq x y z
N MET A 1 21.53 1.23 -15.71
CA MET A 1 22.03 0.94 -14.34
C MET A 1 21.50 1.92 -13.29
N MET A 2 21.66 3.23 -13.46
CA MET A 2 21.27 4.22 -12.43
C MET A 2 19.78 4.14 -12.02
N ASN A 3 18.86 3.96 -12.97
CA ASN A 3 17.42 3.86 -12.69
C ASN A 3 17.06 2.63 -11.83
N TYR A 4 17.80 1.51 -11.98
CA TYR A 4 17.60 0.30 -11.19
C TYR A 4 17.98 0.50 -9.72
N ILE A 5 19.15 1.14 -9.48
CA ILE A 5 19.64 1.41 -8.13
C ILE A 5 18.74 2.40 -7.41
N ILE A 6 18.36 3.50 -8.09
CA ILE A 6 17.47 4.52 -7.52
C ILE A 6 16.12 3.91 -7.16
N GLY A 7 15.54 3.11 -8.07
CA GLY A 7 14.28 2.44 -7.84
C GLY A 7 14.32 1.47 -6.65
N ALA A 8 15.35 0.63 -6.55
CA ALA A 8 15.51 -0.28 -5.42
C ALA A 8 15.67 0.47 -4.08
N ILE A 9 16.47 1.54 -4.06
CA ILE A 9 16.62 2.40 -2.88
C ILE A 9 15.29 3.03 -2.48
N PHE A 10 14.51 3.52 -3.44
CA PHE A 10 13.19 4.10 -3.19
C PHE A 10 12.25 3.09 -2.52
N VAL A 11 12.18 1.85 -3.03
CA VAL A 11 11.39 0.77 -2.43
C VAL A 11 11.79 0.54 -0.98
N VAL A 12 13.09 0.41 -0.72
CA VAL A 12 13.61 0.16 0.64
C VAL A 12 13.29 1.31 1.59
N ILE A 13 13.51 2.55 1.16
CA ILE A 13 13.26 3.74 2.00
C ILE A 13 11.77 3.85 2.34
N VAL A 14 10.89 3.83 1.33
CA VAL A 14 9.44 4.02 1.55
C VAL A 14 8.87 2.89 2.41
N PHE A 15 9.26 1.64 2.13
CA PHE A 15 8.82 0.51 2.92
C PHE A 15 9.32 0.58 4.38
N SER A 16 10.59 0.97 4.57
CA SER A 16 11.16 1.12 5.92
C SER A 16 10.47 2.21 6.73
N ILE A 17 10.18 3.37 6.12
CA ILE A 17 9.43 4.46 6.78
C ILE A 17 8.03 3.98 7.18
N ALA A 18 7.33 3.31 6.27
CA ALA A 18 6.00 2.77 6.56
C ALA A 18 6.04 1.73 7.69
N TYR A 19 7.01 0.80 7.65
CA TYR A 19 7.20 -0.19 8.71
C TYR A 19 7.46 0.47 10.07
N ALA A 20 8.35 1.46 10.11
CA ALA A 20 8.68 2.23 11.32
C ALA A 20 7.47 3.04 11.85
N TYR A 21 6.63 3.58 10.96
CA TYR A 21 5.40 4.27 11.33
C TYR A 21 4.34 3.33 11.89
N LEU A 22 4.09 2.19 11.23
CA LEU A 22 3.04 1.24 11.62
C LEU A 22 3.41 0.42 12.87
N LYS A 23 4.71 0.17 13.08
CA LYS A 23 5.25 -0.69 14.15
C LYS A 23 4.45 -2.00 14.28
N PRO A 24 4.44 -2.88 13.25
CA PRO A 24 3.60 -4.07 13.25
C PRO A 24 3.92 -5.04 14.38
N HIS A 25 5.18 -5.09 14.82
CA HIS A 25 5.66 -5.86 15.97
C HIS A 25 5.00 -5.46 17.30
N ARG A 26 4.47 -4.23 17.43
CA ARG A 26 3.68 -3.84 18.62
C ARG A 26 2.22 -4.25 18.41
N LEU A 27 1.88 -5.41 18.99
CA LEU A 27 0.52 -5.93 19.01
C LEU A 27 -0.33 -5.19 20.04
N HIS A 28 -1.59 -4.93 19.69
CA HIS A 28 -2.53 -4.29 20.60
C HIS A 28 -3.16 -5.35 21.51
N HIS A 29 -2.98 -5.24 22.83
CA HIS A 29 -3.46 -6.23 23.81
C HIS A 29 -4.94 -6.59 23.66
N ALA A 30 -5.83 -5.59 23.56
CA ALA A 30 -7.26 -5.84 23.49
C ALA A 30 -7.75 -6.45 22.14
N ARG A 31 -7.01 -6.27 21.03
CA ARG A 31 -7.48 -6.58 19.66
C ARG A 31 -6.32 -6.97 18.74
N PRO A 32 -5.57 -8.04 19.06
CA PRO A 32 -4.31 -8.35 18.41
C PRO A 32 -4.50 -8.75 16.95
N LEU A 33 -5.45 -9.65 16.67
CA LEU A 33 -5.67 -10.22 15.33
C LEU A 33 -6.11 -9.18 14.30
N SER A 34 -7.18 -8.42 14.56
CA SER A 34 -7.66 -7.42 13.58
C SER A 34 -6.66 -6.29 13.34
N THR A 35 -5.91 -5.90 14.38
CA THR A 35 -4.86 -4.87 14.24
C THR A 35 -3.69 -5.39 13.44
N LEU A 36 -3.26 -6.64 13.68
CA LEU A 36 -2.19 -7.27 12.93
C LEU A 36 -2.59 -7.49 11.47
N ALA A 37 -3.81 -7.98 11.22
CA ALA A 37 -4.35 -8.18 9.88
C ALA A 37 -4.36 -6.86 9.08
N LEU A 38 -4.81 -5.75 9.68
CA LEU A 38 -4.78 -4.44 9.02
C LEU A 38 -3.35 -3.99 8.71
N LYS A 39 -2.44 -4.05 9.69
CA LYS A 39 -1.05 -3.60 9.48
C LYS A 39 -0.31 -4.49 8.47
N GLY A 40 -0.48 -5.80 8.57
CA GLY A 40 0.14 -6.80 7.70
C GLY A 40 -0.36 -6.69 6.27
N SER A 41 -1.67 -6.64 6.07
CA SER A 41 -2.26 -6.42 4.73
C SER A 41 -1.81 -5.10 4.11
N TYR A 42 -1.68 -4.02 4.89
CA TYR A 42 -1.14 -2.76 4.38
C TYR A 42 0.33 -2.88 3.94
N LEU A 43 1.19 -3.53 4.73
CA LEU A 43 2.58 -3.72 4.35
C LEU A 43 2.72 -4.61 3.11
N LEU A 44 1.90 -5.67 3.00
CA LEU A 44 1.84 -6.51 1.80
C LEU A 44 1.41 -5.71 0.57
N TYR A 45 0.31 -4.95 0.69
CA TYR A 45 -0.14 -4.04 -0.37
C TYR A 45 0.96 -3.05 -0.79
N LEU A 46 1.65 -2.46 0.20
CA LEU A 46 2.66 -1.45 -0.06
C LEU A 46 3.85 -2.03 -0.80
N ILE A 47 4.37 -3.20 -0.39
CA ILE A 47 5.51 -3.80 -1.08
C ILE A 47 5.13 -4.22 -2.50
N VAL A 48 3.94 -4.78 -2.71
CA VAL A 48 3.43 -5.12 -4.05
C VAL A 48 3.36 -3.87 -4.93
N THR A 49 2.78 -2.79 -4.43
CA THR A 49 2.65 -1.52 -5.17
C THR A 49 4.02 -0.90 -5.48
N LEU A 50 4.96 -0.93 -4.53
CA LEU A 50 6.32 -0.43 -4.73
C LEU A 50 7.09 -1.23 -5.78
N VAL A 51 6.93 -2.56 -5.79
CA VAL A 51 7.50 -3.43 -6.83
C VAL A 51 6.89 -3.11 -8.20
N VAL A 52 5.58 -2.92 -8.28
CA VAL A 52 4.90 -2.52 -9.53
C VAL A 52 5.42 -1.18 -10.04
N ILE A 53 5.55 -0.17 -9.17
CA ILE A 53 6.13 1.15 -9.52
C ILE A 53 7.56 0.99 -10.03
N TYR A 54 8.36 0.17 -9.34
CA TYR A 54 9.74 -0.10 -9.74
C TYR A 54 9.82 -0.74 -11.12
N LEU A 55 9.02 -1.77 -11.39
CA LEU A 55 8.99 -2.40 -12.70
C LEU A 55 8.48 -1.45 -13.79
N ALA A 56 7.46 -0.65 -13.47
CA ALA A 56 6.92 0.33 -14.40
C ALA A 56 7.93 1.45 -14.73
N SER A 57 8.74 1.89 -13.76
CA SER A 57 9.78 2.90 -13.99
C SER A 57 10.94 2.41 -14.86
N LEU A 58 11.12 1.09 -14.97
CA LEU A 58 12.10 0.46 -15.85
C LEU A 58 11.59 0.30 -17.29
N SER A 59 10.28 0.42 -17.52
CA SER A 59 9.74 0.48 -18.88
C SER A 59 10.23 1.76 -19.57
N GLY A 60 10.59 1.70 -20.86
CA GLY A 60 11.25 2.81 -21.57
C GLY A 60 10.47 4.14 -21.63
N GLY A 61 9.22 4.20 -21.15
CA GLY A 61 8.44 5.42 -20.97
C GLY A 61 7.99 5.68 -19.52
N GLY A 62 8.45 4.88 -18.57
CA GLY A 62 8.15 5.02 -17.14
C GLY A 62 6.70 4.69 -16.77
N VAL A 63 6.30 5.14 -15.57
CA VAL A 63 4.97 4.91 -14.99
C VAL A 63 3.85 5.40 -15.93
N SER A 64 4.03 6.54 -16.59
CA SER A 64 3.02 7.13 -17.48
C SER A 64 2.78 6.34 -18.76
N LYS A 65 3.71 5.48 -19.17
CA LYS A 65 3.53 4.58 -20.31
C LYS A 65 2.79 3.30 -19.91
N VAL A 66 3.05 2.80 -18.69
CA VAL A 66 2.43 1.57 -18.18
C VAL A 66 1.00 1.80 -17.72
N PHE A 67 0.70 2.99 -17.19
CA PHE A 67 -0.63 3.37 -16.77
C PHE A 67 -1.07 4.59 -17.56
N ASP A 68 -1.78 4.37 -18.67
CA ASP A 68 -2.31 5.44 -19.52
C ASP A 68 -3.81 5.65 -19.31
N GLY A 69 -4.31 6.82 -19.73
CA GLY A 69 -5.73 7.17 -19.71
C GLY A 69 -6.43 6.87 -18.38
N GLY A 70 -7.45 6.00 -18.43
CA GLY A 70 -8.25 5.62 -17.26
C GLY A 70 -7.50 4.76 -16.24
N GLU A 71 -6.51 3.98 -16.67
CA GLU A 71 -5.74 3.09 -15.80
C GLU A 71 -4.86 3.90 -14.83
N PHE A 72 -4.38 5.08 -15.24
CA PHE A 72 -3.68 6.03 -14.37
C PHE A 72 -4.53 6.46 -13.17
N PHE A 73 -5.81 6.78 -13.37
CA PHE A 73 -6.71 7.19 -12.28
C PHE A 73 -7.00 6.03 -11.32
N LEU A 74 -7.16 4.81 -11.83
CA LEU A 74 -7.27 3.62 -11.00
C LEU A 74 -6.00 3.41 -10.18
N PHE A 75 -4.83 3.62 -10.79
CA PHE A 75 -3.55 3.53 -10.11
C PHE A 75 -3.39 4.60 -9.00
N LEU A 76 -3.90 5.82 -9.20
CA LEU A 76 -3.97 6.82 -8.14
C LEU A 76 -4.84 6.34 -6.97
N MET A 77 -5.99 5.70 -7.24
CA MET A 77 -6.81 5.12 -6.17
C MET A 77 -6.07 4.02 -5.43
N VAL A 78 -5.33 3.17 -6.16
CA VAL A 78 -4.47 2.14 -5.57
C VAL A 78 -3.50 2.77 -4.58
N ILE A 79 -2.84 3.89 -4.88
CA ILE A 79 -1.89 4.58 -3.98
C ILE A 79 -2.58 5.26 -2.79
N PHE A 80 -3.64 6.02 -3.05
CA PHE A 80 -4.21 6.92 -2.05
C PHE A 80 -5.18 6.25 -1.08
N VAL A 81 -6.00 5.30 -1.53
CA VAL A 81 -7.09 4.74 -0.70
C VAL A 81 -6.55 3.97 0.52
N PRO A 82 -5.60 3.02 0.39
CA PRO A 82 -5.01 2.31 1.53
C PRO A 82 -4.28 3.25 2.51
N THR A 83 -3.53 4.21 1.97
CA THR A 83 -2.75 5.18 2.74
C THR A 83 -3.66 6.08 3.57
N ALA A 84 -4.70 6.64 2.96
CA ALA A 84 -5.73 7.42 3.65
C ALA A 84 -6.46 6.57 4.71
N GLY A 85 -6.70 5.29 4.41
CA GLY A 85 -7.25 4.32 5.35
C GLY A 85 -6.41 4.12 6.61
N ILE A 86 -5.09 4.01 6.47
CA ILE A 86 -4.19 3.89 7.63
C ILE A 86 -4.17 5.18 8.46
N PHE A 87 -4.13 6.35 7.80
CA PHE A 87 -4.08 7.62 8.52
C PHE A 87 -5.39 7.94 9.25
N SER A 88 -6.53 7.71 8.60
CA SER A 88 -7.85 7.98 9.20
C SER A 88 -8.23 7.02 10.34
N ARG A 89 -7.54 5.87 10.48
CA ARG A 89 -7.72 4.95 11.63
C ARG A 89 -7.59 5.64 13.00
N LYS A 90 -6.78 6.70 13.11
CA LYS A 90 -6.55 7.43 14.37
C LYS A 90 -7.67 8.43 14.70
N MET A 91 -8.60 8.69 13.78
CA MET A 91 -9.70 9.63 13.99
C MET A 91 -10.69 9.12 15.06
N ALA A 92 -11.16 10.03 15.91
CA ALA A 92 -12.06 9.72 17.04
C ALA A 92 -13.37 9.04 16.59
N ARG A 93 -13.90 9.39 15.41
CA ARG A 93 -15.12 8.82 14.82
C ARG A 93 -15.09 7.30 14.67
N PHE A 94 -13.90 6.69 14.54
CA PHE A 94 -13.75 5.23 14.34
C PHE A 94 -13.37 4.46 15.61
N SER A 95 -13.19 5.16 16.74
CA SER A 95 -12.76 4.56 18.01
C SER A 95 -13.69 3.45 18.52
N GLY A 96 -15.01 3.66 18.44
CA GLY A 96 -16.02 2.69 18.86
C GLY A 96 -16.16 1.47 17.93
N LYS A 97 -15.80 1.62 16.64
CA LYS A 97 -15.98 0.58 15.60
C LYS A 97 -14.65 0.06 15.02
N ARG A 98 -13.54 0.17 15.77
CA ARG A 98 -12.18 -0.16 15.29
C ARG A 98 -12.04 -1.56 14.71
N VAL A 99 -12.73 -2.59 15.24
CA VAL A 99 -12.63 -3.96 14.69
C VAL A 99 -13.21 -4.01 13.27
N ARG A 100 -14.43 -3.51 13.09
CA ARG A 100 -15.09 -3.45 11.77
C ARG A 100 -14.26 -2.62 10.79
N TYR A 101 -13.74 -1.48 11.24
CA TYR A 101 -12.83 -0.64 10.44
C TYR A 101 -11.61 -1.43 9.97
N ASN A 102 -10.92 -2.12 10.89
CA ASN A 102 -9.73 -2.89 10.57
C ASN A 102 -10.02 -3.98 9.53
N ILE A 103 -11.12 -4.72 9.68
CA ILE A 103 -11.50 -5.79 8.74
C ILE A 103 -11.80 -5.24 7.34
N ILE A 104 -12.59 -4.16 7.26
CA ILE A 104 -12.92 -3.51 5.98
C ILE A 104 -11.62 -3.07 5.28
N PHE A 105 -10.75 -2.35 5.98
CA PHE A 105 -9.51 -1.86 5.38
C PHE A 105 -8.49 -2.96 5.11
N THR A 106 -8.52 -4.09 5.83
CA THR A 106 -7.78 -5.29 5.43
C THR A 106 -8.23 -5.78 4.05
N GLY A 107 -9.55 -5.89 3.83
CA GLY A 107 -10.09 -6.26 2.52
C GLY A 107 -9.72 -5.26 1.42
N VAL A 108 -9.83 -3.96 1.70
CA VAL A 108 -9.42 -2.89 0.77
C VAL A 108 -7.94 -2.97 0.42
N ASN A 109 -7.05 -3.18 1.40
CA ASN A 109 -5.61 -3.31 1.14
C ASN A 109 -5.33 -4.48 0.19
N LEU A 110 -5.92 -5.65 0.45
CA LEU A 110 -5.73 -6.84 -0.40
C LEU A 110 -6.29 -6.63 -1.80
N LEU A 111 -7.48 -6.02 -1.92
CA LEU A 111 -8.06 -5.66 -3.21
C LEU A 111 -7.16 -4.71 -4.00
N MET A 112 -6.61 -3.68 -3.35
CA MET A 112 -5.70 -2.73 -3.99
C MET A 112 -4.38 -3.38 -4.39
N ALA A 113 -3.88 -4.36 -3.63
CA ALA A 113 -2.71 -5.13 -4.01
C ALA A 113 -2.95 -5.94 -5.29
N VAL A 114 -4.10 -6.62 -5.37
CA VAL A 114 -4.50 -7.35 -6.58
C VAL A 114 -4.70 -6.41 -7.76
N LEU A 115 -5.37 -5.27 -7.54
CA LEU A 115 -5.58 -4.27 -8.59
C LEU A 115 -4.26 -3.71 -9.13
N ALA A 116 -3.28 -3.44 -8.26
CA ALA A 116 -1.95 -3.01 -8.67
C ALA A 116 -1.27 -4.02 -9.62
N LEU A 117 -1.41 -5.32 -9.33
CA LEU A 117 -0.88 -6.38 -10.19
C LEU A 117 -1.63 -6.50 -11.51
N VAL A 118 -2.97 -6.37 -11.50
CA VAL A 118 -3.80 -6.47 -12.70
C VAL A 118 -3.59 -5.28 -13.65
N LEU A 119 -3.39 -4.08 -13.09
CA LEU A 119 -3.09 -2.88 -13.88
C LEU A 119 -1.70 -2.93 -14.51
N TYR A 120 -0.75 -3.65 -13.91
CA TYR A 120 0.58 -3.79 -14.47
C TYR A 120 0.56 -4.72 -15.70
N ARG A 121 0.52 -4.11 -16.89
CA ARG A 121 0.65 -4.80 -18.19
C ARG A 121 2.02 -4.46 -18.79
N PHE A 122 2.74 -5.49 -19.26
CA PHE A 122 4.11 -5.39 -19.80
C PHE A 122 4.17 -4.61 -21.11
#